data_AF-Q14K81-F1
#
_entry.id   AF-Q14K81-F1
#
_cell.length_a   1.000
_cell.length_b   1.000
_cell.length_c   1.000
_cell.angle_alpha   90.00
_cell.angle_beta   90.00
_cell.angle_gamma   90.00
#
_symmetry.space_group_name_H-M   'P 1'
#
loop_
_entity.id
_entity.type
_entity.pdbx_description
1 polymer ?
#
loop_
_entity_poly.entity_id
_entity_poly.type
_entity_poly.pdbx_seq_one_letter_code
_entity_poly.pdbx_strand_id
1 'polypeptide(L)' 'TRAGSLTVPNTSDVPPEQLYATQLSQLQEMGFFDTQENIRALSATAGNVHAAVERLLGNPGQ' A
#
# COMPACT_ATOMS: atom_id res chain seq x y z
N THR A 1 35.67 21.86 -17.23
CA THR A 1 34.61 20.99 -17.78
C THR A 1 34.43 19.81 -16.85
N ARG A 2 33.18 19.41 -16.55
CA ARG A 2 32.69 18.02 -16.43
C ARG A 2 31.56 17.86 -15.38
N ALA A 3 30.38 17.50 -15.91
CA ALA A 3 29.28 16.70 -15.35
C ALA A 3 28.73 17.11 -13.97
N GLY A 4 27.51 17.62 -13.85
CA GLY A 4 26.30 16.97 -14.34
C GLY A 4 25.88 15.88 -13.35
N SER A 5 25.58 16.26 -12.10
CA SER A 5 24.93 15.39 -11.13
C SER A 5 23.49 15.17 -11.59
N LEU A 6 23.25 14.02 -12.23
CA LEU A 6 21.92 13.52 -12.51
C LEU A 6 21.20 13.33 -11.17
N THR A 7 20.34 14.27 -10.80
CA THR A 7 19.27 14.04 -9.84
C THR A 7 18.32 13.06 -10.50
N VAL A 8 18.54 11.77 -10.31
CA VAL A 8 17.53 10.76 -10.57
C VAL A 8 16.29 11.19 -9.77
N PRO A 9 15.13 11.45 -10.40
CA PRO A 9 13.92 11.69 -9.64
C PRO A 9 13.68 10.42 -8.84
N ASN A 10 13.78 10.55 -7.52
CA ASN A 10 13.67 9.44 -6.60
C ASN A 10 12.20 9.03 -6.58
N THR A 11 11.80 8.14 -7.49
CA THR A 11 10.45 7.57 -7.56
C THR A 11 10.16 6.63 -6.37
N SER A 12 11.03 6.60 -5.36
CA SER A 12 10.92 5.77 -4.16
C SER A 12 10.20 6.45 -2.99
N ASP A 13 9.78 7.71 -3.14
CA ASP A 13 9.13 8.48 -2.07
C ASP A 13 7.60 8.50 -2.18
N VAL A 14 7.01 7.67 -3.06
CA VAL A 14 5.54 7.60 -3.12
C VAL A 14 5.07 6.81 -1.90
N PRO A 15 4.31 7.43 -0.97
CA PRO A 15 3.80 6.73 0.20
C PRO A 15 2.91 5.55 -0.24
N PRO A 16 2.91 4.44 0.52
CA PRO A 16 2.10 3.26 0.19
C PRO A 16 0.61 3.57 0.11
N GLU A 17 0.15 4.60 0.83
CA GLU A 17 -1.21 5.13 0.76
C GLU A 17 -1.59 5.59 -0.66
N GLN A 18 -0.65 6.25 -1.35
CA GLN A 18 -0.83 6.69 -2.73
C GLN A 18 -0.66 5.54 -3.72
N LEU A 19 0.29 4.62 -3.46
CA LEU A 19 0.48 3.44 -4.29
C LEU A 19 -0.75 2.53 -4.29
N TYR A 20 -1.42 2.43 -3.13
CA TYR A 20 -2.55 1.54 -2.93
C TYR A 20 -3.91 2.23 -2.85
N ALA A 21 -4.03 3.49 -3.28
CA ALA A 21 -5.24 4.29 -3.10
C ALA A 21 -6.53 3.58 -3.58
N THR A 22 -6.48 2.95 -4.76
CA THR A 22 -7.61 2.20 -5.31
C THR A 22 -7.96 0.99 -4.46
N GLN A 23 -6.96 0.27 -3.93
CA GLN A 23 -7.18 -0.90 -3.09
C GLN A 23 -7.69 -0.53 -1.71
N LEU A 24 -7.21 0.57 -1.15
CA LEU A 24 -7.69 1.13 0.11
C LEU A 24 -9.16 1.54 0.02
N SER A 25 -9.58 2.14 -1.09
CA SER A 25 -10.99 2.45 -1.33
C SER A 25 -11.85 1.18 -1.33
N GLN A 26 -11.43 0.13 -2.04
CA GLN A 26 -12.17 -1.13 -2.08
C GLN A 26 -12.27 -1.79 -0.70
N LEU A 27 -11.18 -1.78 0.07
CA LEU A 27 -11.17 -2.30 1.44
C LEU A 27 -12.13 -1.53 2.35
N GLN A 28 -12.19 -0.20 2.23
CA GLN A 28 -13.13 0.64 2.97
C GLN A 28 -14.59 0.35 2.60
N GLU A 29 -14.89 0.14 1.31
CA GLU A 29 -16.24 -0.25 0.85
C GLU A 29 -16.67 -1.61 1.42
N MET A 30 -15.73 -2.51 1.71
CA MET A 30 -15.97 -3.80 2.36
C MET A 30 -16.04 -3.72 3.90
N GLY A 31 -15.78 -2.55 4.48
CA GLY A 31 -15.84 -2.32 5.94
C GLY A 31 -14.49 -2.31 6.66
N PHE A 32 -13.37 -2.40 5.93
CA PHE A 32 -12.03 -2.25 6.50
C PHE A 32 -11.59 -0.78 6.45
N PHE A 33 -11.85 -0.04 7.52
CA PHE A 33 -11.54 1.39 7.61
C PHE A 33 -10.11 1.69 8.10
N ASP A 34 -9.42 0.68 8.64
CA ASP A 34 -8.09 0.86 9.22
C ASP A 34 -7.01 0.90 8.13
N THR A 35 -6.62 2.11 7.73
CA THR A 35 -5.71 2.32 6.60
C THR A 35 -4.34 1.71 6.85
N GLN A 36 -3.84 1.69 8.09
CA GLN A 36 -2.53 1.10 8.40
C GLN A 36 -2.55 -0.43 8.26
N GLU A 37 -3.58 -1.09 8.79
CA GLU A 37 -3.74 -2.53 8.63
C GLU A 37 -3.99 -2.91 7.17
N ASN A 38 -4.78 -2.12 6.45
CA ASN A 38 -5.00 -2.30 5.02
C ASN A 38 -3.69 -2.18 4.22
N ILE A 39 -2.85 -1.19 4.51
CA ILE A 39 -1.54 -1.03 3.86
C ILE A 39 -0.63 -2.20 4.18
N ARG A 40 -0.58 -2.67 5.43
CA ARG A 40 0.22 -3.84 5.81
C ARG A 40 -0.25 -5.10 5.08
N ALA A 41 -1.56 -5.29 4.97
CA ALA A 41 -2.15 -6.41 4.26
C ALA A 41 -1.82 -6.34 2.75
N LEU A 42 -2.02 -5.18 2.12
CA LEU A 42 -1.73 -4.96 0.71
C LEU A 42 -0.23 -5.05 0.40
N SER A 43 0.64 -4.54 1.27
CA SER A 43 2.08 -4.66 1.12
C SER A 43 2.52 -6.12 1.22
N ALA A 44 1.96 -6.89 2.16
CA ALA A 44 2.24 -8.32 2.30
C ALA A 44 1.72 -9.16 1.11
N THR A 45 0.68 -8.69 0.42
CA THR A 45 0.05 -9.38 -0.71
C THR A 45 0.40 -8.77 -2.07
N ALA A 46 1.40 -7.88 -2.11
CA ALA A 46 1.84 -7.17 -3.31
C ALA A 46 0.70 -6.44 -4.05
N GLY A 47 -0.25 -5.86 -3.32
CA GLY A 47 -1.40 -5.10 -3.83
C GLY A 47 -2.62 -5.95 -4.19
N ASN A 48 -2.63 -7.24 -3.86
CA ASN A 48 -3.80 -8.09 -4.08
C ASN A 48 -4.85 -7.84 -2.98
N VAL A 49 -5.97 -7.24 -3.38
CA VAL A 49 -7.10 -6.92 -2.48
C VAL A 49 -7.73 -8.17 -1.90
N HIS A 50 -7.92 -9.23 -2.68
CA HIS A 50 -8.57 -10.45 -2.20
C HIS A 50 -7.73 -11.14 -1.12
N ALA A 51 -6.43 -11.30 -1.36
CA ALA A 51 -5.51 -11.85 -0.37
C ALA A 51 -5.35 -10.92 0.85
N ALA A 52 -5.44 -9.59 0.65
CA ALA A 52 -5.40 -8.64 1.75
C ALA A 52 -6.64 -8.78 2.65
N VAL A 53 -7.82 -8.98 2.06
CA VAL A 53 -9.06 -9.27 2.81
C VAL A 53 -8.93 -10.56 3.60
N GLU A 54 -8.45 -11.65 3.00
CA GLU A 54 -8.22 -12.92 3.72
C GLU A 54 -7.28 -12.72 4.92
N ARG A 55 -6.24 -11.89 4.76
CA ARG A 55 -5.32 -11.55 5.84
C ARG A 55 -5.97 -10.68 6.92
N LEU A 56 -6.78 -9.69 6.56
CA LEU A 56 -7.48 -8.82 7.51
C LEU A 56 -8.56 -9.59 8.30
N LEU A 57 -9.21 -10.58 7.67
CA LEU A 57 -10.18 -11.47 8.31
C LEU A 57 -9.50 -12.54 9.18
N GLY A 58 -8.33 -13.04 8.74
CA GLY A 58 -7.54 -14.04 9.45
C GLY A 58 -6.65 -13.48 10.57
N ASN A 59 -6.48 -12.16 10.62
CA ASN A 59 -5.63 -11.47 11.60
C ASN A 59 -6.42 -10.43 12.41
N PRO A 60 -7.46 -10.83 13.18
CA PRO A 60 -8.15 -9.91 14.07
C PRO A 60 -7.27 -9.60 15.29
N GLY A 61 -6.36 -8.63 15.16
CA GLY A 61 -5.74 -7.93 16.28
C GLY A 61 -4.41 -8.50 16.81
N GLN A 62 -3.32 -8.25 16.09
CA GLN A 62 -2.00 -8.09 16.73
C GLN A 62 -1.60 -6.62 16.80
#